data_AF-A0A8T2QD73-F1
#
_entry.id   AF-A0A8T2QD73-F1
#
_cell.length_a   1.000
_cell.length_b   1.000
_cell.length_c   1.000
_cell.angle_alpha   90.00
_cell.angle_beta   90.00
_cell.angle_gamma   90.00
#
_symmetry.space_group_name_H-M   'P 1'
#
loop_
_entity.id
_entity.type
_entity.pdbx_description
1 polymer ?
#
loop_
_entity_poly.entity_id
_entity_poly.type
_entity_poly.pdbx_seq_one_letter_code
_entity_poly.pdbx_strand_id
1 'polypeptide(L)'
;MEDIGALPWMKSILDKAKFIVKFVTTKPKVLNIFRAHSTLDFPKPSMTRFCYMYIVLDRVLRVRKGLLCTVVAEDWYNIQEVRGGDTLFTQFSVLVMGDDEFWTKGDTLVAAIQSVYNVLRITYMEGSTLSLLYEYIDRIQESIQKVVGLSDIEKTTLCDAVRKRWDWFHKPIHAVAHILHPLWRSEQQFTDIELENSWIDYIMRWSGGDVAILSELETERLQFRSMERYLGQPIARLRENQIASVTWWEKYGVSTPLLVSIFTI
;
A
#
# COMPACT_ATOMS: atom_id res chain seq x y z
N MET A 1 1.66 2.34 9.88
CA MET A 1 1.20 1.03 9.42
C MET A 1 0.97 0.05 10.56
N GLU A 2 1.76 0.02 11.65
CA GLU A 2 1.43 -0.82 12.84
C GLU A 2 -0.01 -0.59 13.39
N ASP A 3 -0.53 0.63 13.24
CA ASP A 3 -1.90 1.03 13.54
C ASP A 3 -2.97 0.40 12.64
N ILE A 4 -2.70 0.23 11.34
CA ILE A 4 -3.60 -0.50 10.43
C ILE A 4 -3.67 -1.96 10.86
N GLY A 5 -2.52 -2.56 11.21
CA GLY A 5 -2.45 -3.92 11.77
C GLY A 5 -3.06 -4.07 13.16
N ALA A 6 -3.37 -2.96 13.84
CA ALA A 6 -3.97 -2.94 15.17
C ALA A 6 -5.51 -2.90 15.15
N LEU A 7 -6.14 -2.74 13.98
CA LEU A 7 -7.59 -2.85 13.83
C LEU A 7 -8.04 -4.22 14.40
N PRO A 8 -9.06 -4.28 15.28
CA PRO A 8 -9.35 -5.50 16.05
C PRO A 8 -9.57 -6.75 15.19
N TRP A 9 -10.30 -6.61 14.08
CA TRP A 9 -10.58 -7.70 13.14
C TRP A 9 -9.30 -8.18 12.43
N MET A 10 -8.41 -7.26 12.02
CA MET A 10 -7.11 -7.60 11.42
C MET A 10 -6.19 -8.25 12.44
N LYS A 11 -6.13 -7.68 13.66
CA LYS A 11 -5.26 -8.14 14.73
C LYS A 11 -5.54 -9.60 15.09
N SER A 12 -6.81 -9.98 15.19
CA SER A 12 -7.22 -11.37 15.44
C SER A 12 -6.65 -12.35 14.39
N ILE A 13 -6.75 -11.99 13.10
CA ILE A 13 -6.22 -12.80 11.99
C ILE A 13 -4.68 -12.86 12.05
N LEU A 14 -4.03 -11.72 12.25
CA LEU A 14 -2.58 -11.63 12.31
C LEU A 14 -1.99 -12.37 13.51
N ASP A 15 -2.67 -12.38 14.65
CA ASP A 15 -2.23 -13.11 15.85
C ASP A 15 -2.36 -14.62 15.67
N LYS A 16 -3.42 -15.11 15.00
CA LYS A 16 -3.53 -16.52 14.58
C LYS A 16 -2.39 -16.93 13.62
N ALA A 17 -2.10 -16.11 12.61
CA ALA A 17 -1.00 -16.37 11.68
C ALA A 17 0.36 -16.40 12.41
N LYS A 18 0.62 -15.45 13.33
CA LYS A 18 1.83 -15.45 14.16
C LYS A 18 1.92 -16.69 15.05
N PHE A 19 0.79 -17.14 15.62
CA PHE A 19 0.73 -18.35 16.41
C PHE A 19 1.14 -19.57 15.57
N ILE A 20 0.60 -19.73 14.36
CA ILE A 20 0.97 -20.82 13.42
C ILE A 20 2.48 -20.82 13.17
N VAL A 21 3.04 -19.68 12.76
CA VAL A 21 4.47 -19.58 12.45
C VAL A 21 5.30 -19.94 13.68
N LYS A 22 5.03 -19.29 14.83
CA LYS A 22 5.76 -19.55 16.07
C LYS A 22 5.66 -21.02 16.46
N PHE A 23 4.47 -21.61 16.40
CA PHE A 23 4.23 -22.99 16.79
C PHE A 23 5.09 -23.97 15.96
N VAL A 24 5.09 -23.81 14.64
CA VAL A 24 5.87 -24.66 13.74
C VAL A 24 7.37 -24.43 13.91
N THR A 25 7.83 -23.17 13.92
CA THR A 25 9.28 -22.88 13.90
C THR A 25 9.97 -23.14 15.24
N THR A 26 9.25 -23.13 16.36
CA THR A 26 9.84 -23.36 17.70
C THR A 26 9.90 -24.83 18.10
N LYS A 27 9.22 -25.73 17.38
CA LYS A 27 9.16 -27.15 17.70
C LYS A 27 9.86 -27.97 16.61
N PRO A 28 11.08 -28.49 16.85
CA PRO A 28 11.87 -29.17 15.82
C PRO A 28 11.13 -30.34 15.13
N LYS A 29 10.39 -31.15 15.90
CA LYS A 29 9.60 -32.26 15.34
C LYS A 29 8.53 -31.77 14.37
N VAL A 30 7.76 -30.75 14.77
CA VAL A 30 6.71 -30.16 13.93
C VAL A 30 7.30 -29.50 12.69
N LEU A 31 8.40 -28.76 12.83
CA LEU A 31 9.10 -28.14 11.71
C LEU A 31 9.58 -29.17 10.68
N ASN A 32 10.11 -30.30 11.14
CA ASN A 32 10.59 -31.37 10.27
C ASN A 32 9.44 -32.00 9.48
N ILE A 33 8.31 -32.30 10.14
CA ILE A 33 7.11 -32.82 9.46
C ILE A 33 6.59 -31.79 8.45
N PHE A 34 6.50 -30.52 8.84
CA PHE A 34 6.06 -29.45 7.93
C PHE A 34 6.94 -29.34 6.68
N ARG A 35 8.26 -29.38 6.83
CA ARG A 35 9.20 -29.32 5.70
C ARG A 35 9.14 -30.55 4.79
N ALA A 36 8.66 -31.69 5.28
CA ALA A 36 8.39 -32.86 4.43
C ALA A 36 7.17 -32.64 3.51
N HIS A 37 6.29 -31.70 3.85
CA HIS A 37 5.02 -31.45 3.13
C HIS A 37 4.90 -30.05 2.51
N SER A 38 5.89 -29.17 2.69
CA SER A 38 5.91 -27.82 2.13
C SER A 38 7.25 -27.52 1.46
N THR A 39 7.20 -27.02 0.23
CA THR A 39 8.39 -26.52 -0.50
C THR A 39 8.79 -25.10 -0.08
N LEU A 40 7.93 -24.43 0.70
CA LEU A 40 8.14 -23.08 1.19
C LEU A 40 8.34 -23.08 2.70
N ASP A 41 9.30 -22.29 3.18
CA ASP A 41 9.51 -22.01 4.60
C ASP A 41 8.89 -20.66 4.99
N PHE A 42 8.78 -20.41 6.30
CA PHE A 42 8.30 -19.14 6.84
C PHE A 42 9.35 -18.02 6.70
N PRO A 43 8.92 -16.78 6.45
CA PRO A 43 9.84 -15.65 6.34
C PRO A 43 10.58 -15.43 7.67
N LYS A 44 11.86 -15.08 7.58
CA LYS A 44 12.62 -14.59 8.75
C LYS A 44 12.12 -13.19 9.13
N PRO A 45 12.13 -12.83 10.43
CA PRO A 45 11.84 -11.47 10.88
C PRO A 45 12.60 -10.41 10.06
N SER A 46 11.91 -9.37 9.60
CA SER A 46 12.50 -8.27 8.81
C SER A 46 12.25 -6.91 9.47
N MET A 47 13.01 -5.88 9.05
CA MET A 47 13.05 -4.56 9.71
C MET A 47 11.71 -3.80 9.68
N THR A 48 10.90 -3.93 8.63
CA THR A 48 9.60 -3.22 8.55
C THR A 48 8.48 -4.10 9.10
N ARG A 49 8.16 -3.94 10.40
CA ARG A 49 7.21 -4.78 11.15
C ARG A 49 5.85 -4.94 10.48
N PHE A 50 5.30 -3.91 9.82
CA PHE A 50 4.00 -4.05 9.15
C PHE A 50 4.05 -4.89 7.88
N CYS A 51 4.95 -4.57 6.94
CA CYS A 51 5.12 -5.37 5.73
C CYS A 51 5.44 -6.82 6.09
N TYR A 52 6.20 -7.03 7.17
CA TYR A 52 6.47 -8.35 7.69
C TYR A 52 5.20 -9.12 8.11
N MET A 53 4.25 -8.51 8.83
CA MET A 53 3.02 -9.19 9.24
C MET A 53 2.15 -9.61 8.06
N TYR A 54 2.08 -8.76 7.03
CA TYR A 54 1.41 -9.11 5.77
C TYR A 54 2.12 -10.27 5.06
N ILE A 55 3.45 -10.23 4.93
CA ILE A 55 4.24 -11.31 4.32
C ILE A 55 4.09 -12.63 5.08
N VAL A 56 4.02 -12.57 6.42
CA VAL A 56 3.76 -13.73 7.28
C VAL A 56 2.38 -14.32 6.98
N LEU A 57 1.33 -13.50 6.94
CA LEU A 57 -0.03 -13.96 6.64
C LEU A 57 -0.10 -14.59 5.24
N ASP A 58 0.36 -13.87 4.20
CA ASP A 58 0.41 -14.39 2.82
C ASP A 58 1.18 -15.72 2.75
N ARG A 59 2.29 -15.86 3.48
CA ARG A 59 3.02 -17.13 3.55
C ARG A 59 2.18 -18.24 4.18
N VAL A 60 1.55 -17.99 5.31
CA VAL A 60 0.72 -18.97 6.04
C VAL A 60 -0.41 -19.47 5.14
N LEU A 61 -1.08 -18.58 4.42
CA LEU A 61 -2.15 -18.93 3.47
C LEU A 61 -1.63 -19.81 2.33
N ARG A 62 -0.50 -19.45 1.73
CA ARG A 62 0.13 -20.24 0.64
C ARG A 62 0.54 -21.65 1.07
N VAL A 63 0.95 -21.82 2.32
CA VAL A 63 1.36 -23.12 2.87
C VAL A 63 0.23 -23.87 3.58
N ARG A 64 -1.03 -23.43 3.46
CA ARG A 64 -2.21 -24.08 4.07
C ARG A 64 -2.23 -25.59 3.84
N LYS A 65 -2.00 -26.04 2.60
CA LYS A 65 -1.93 -27.48 2.28
C LYS A 65 -0.82 -28.20 3.04
N GLY A 66 0.38 -27.61 3.10
CA GLY A 66 1.50 -28.18 3.86
C GLY A 66 1.19 -28.28 5.35
N LEU A 67 0.52 -27.27 5.92
CA LEU A 67 0.05 -27.27 7.31
C LEU A 67 -1.00 -28.36 7.57
N LEU A 68 -1.99 -28.51 6.69
CA LEU A 68 -2.99 -29.59 6.79
C LEU A 68 -2.31 -30.96 6.75
N CYS A 69 -1.42 -31.19 5.77
CA CYS A 69 -0.64 -32.42 5.66
C CYS A 69 0.21 -32.68 6.90
N THR A 70 0.74 -31.63 7.55
CA THR A 70 1.51 -31.75 8.79
C THR A 70 0.67 -32.34 9.92
N VAL A 71 -0.59 -31.89 10.08
CA VAL A 71 -1.47 -32.32 11.17
C VAL A 71 -2.01 -33.73 10.98
N VAL A 72 -2.16 -34.17 9.72
CA VAL A 72 -2.68 -35.53 9.40
C VAL A 72 -1.58 -36.57 9.17
N ALA A 73 -0.30 -36.17 9.21
CA ALA A 73 0.83 -37.08 9.02
C ALA A 73 0.91 -38.11 10.16
N GLU A 74 1.36 -39.34 9.86
CA GLU A 74 1.55 -40.37 10.88
C GLU A 74 2.55 -39.92 11.97
N ASP A 75 3.63 -39.25 11.55
CA ASP A 75 4.65 -38.69 12.45
C ASP A 75 4.10 -37.66 13.44
N TRP A 76 2.99 -36.98 13.11
CA TRP A 76 2.33 -36.05 14.03
C TRP A 76 1.78 -36.78 15.25
N TYR A 77 1.12 -37.92 15.04
CA TYR A 77 0.58 -38.74 16.13
C TYR A 77 1.67 -39.46 16.94
N ASN A 78 2.91 -39.46 16.46
CA ASN A 78 4.08 -39.98 17.19
C ASN A 78 4.69 -38.97 18.17
N ILE A 79 4.25 -37.72 18.15
CA ILE A 79 4.67 -36.68 19.10
C ILE A 79 4.03 -36.95 20.47
N GLN A 80 4.83 -36.95 21.54
CA GLN A 80 4.37 -37.26 22.90
C GLN A 80 3.31 -36.27 23.38
N GLU A 81 3.51 -34.99 23.09
CA GLU A 81 2.60 -33.89 23.44
C GLU A 81 1.23 -34.02 22.74
N VAL A 82 1.20 -34.53 21.49
CA VAL A 82 -0.06 -34.83 20.80
C VAL A 82 -0.79 -35.97 21.49
N ARG A 83 -0.09 -37.08 21.80
CA ARG A 83 -0.67 -38.23 22.52
C ARG A 83 -1.12 -37.88 23.94
N GLY A 84 -0.41 -36.96 24.58
CA GLY A 84 -0.70 -36.45 25.91
C GLY A 84 -1.82 -35.40 25.96
N GLY A 85 -2.40 -35.03 24.81
CA GLY A 85 -3.48 -34.04 24.75
C GLY A 85 -3.02 -32.62 25.10
N ASP A 86 -1.78 -32.25 24.76
CA ASP A 86 -1.27 -30.91 25.01
C ASP A 86 -2.18 -29.85 24.37
N THR A 87 -2.47 -28.81 25.15
CA THR A 87 -3.45 -27.79 24.78
C THR A 87 -2.99 -26.97 23.57
N LEU A 88 -1.69 -26.71 23.42
CA LEU A 88 -1.17 -25.94 22.29
C LEU A 88 -1.20 -26.77 20.99
N PHE A 89 -0.88 -28.06 21.05
CA PHE A 89 -1.01 -28.96 19.90
C PHE A 89 -2.46 -29.12 19.46
N THR A 90 -3.38 -29.19 20.42
CA THR A 90 -4.82 -29.23 20.16
C THR A 90 -5.29 -27.93 19.50
N GLN A 91 -4.93 -26.77 20.06
CA GLN A 91 -5.27 -25.45 19.50
C GLN A 91 -4.72 -25.27 18.08
N PHE A 92 -3.48 -25.68 17.83
CA PHE A 92 -2.87 -25.64 16.50
C PHE A 92 -3.64 -26.52 15.50
N SER A 93 -3.97 -27.75 15.89
CA SER A 93 -4.72 -28.68 15.03
C SER A 93 -6.10 -28.13 14.70
N VAL A 94 -6.84 -27.61 15.69
CA VAL A 94 -8.16 -27.01 15.50
C VAL A 94 -8.09 -25.79 14.59
N LEU A 95 -7.12 -24.90 14.79
CA LEU A 95 -6.93 -23.73 13.93
C LEU A 95 -6.62 -24.12 12.49
N VAL A 96 -5.71 -25.08 12.28
CA VAL A 96 -5.29 -25.47 10.93
C VAL A 96 -6.39 -26.23 10.19
N MET A 97 -7.08 -27.15 10.88
CA MET A 97 -8.03 -28.08 10.27
C MET A 97 -9.48 -27.58 10.26
N GLY A 98 -9.88 -26.75 11.22
CA GLY A 98 -11.29 -26.45 11.49
C GLY A 98 -11.69 -24.98 11.48
N ASP A 99 -10.74 -24.05 11.38
CA ASP A 99 -11.03 -22.61 11.40
C ASP A 99 -11.14 -22.03 9.98
N ASP A 100 -12.18 -22.43 9.25
CA ASP A 100 -12.42 -21.96 7.87
C ASP A 100 -12.63 -20.44 7.79
N GLU A 101 -13.14 -19.83 8.87
CA GLU A 101 -13.27 -18.38 8.97
C GLU A 101 -11.91 -17.70 8.95
N PHE A 102 -10.92 -18.16 9.72
CA PHE A 102 -9.56 -17.63 9.70
C PHE A 102 -8.97 -17.65 8.29
N TRP A 103 -9.09 -18.77 7.58
CA TRP A 103 -8.53 -18.90 6.24
C TRP A 103 -9.22 -17.94 5.25
N THR A 104 -10.55 -17.90 5.26
CA THR A 104 -11.35 -17.04 4.37
C THR A 104 -11.13 -15.55 4.65
N LYS A 105 -11.11 -15.16 5.93
CA LYS A 105 -10.81 -13.78 6.35
C LYS A 105 -9.35 -13.42 6.10
N GLY A 106 -8.43 -14.39 6.18
CA GLY A 106 -7.03 -14.22 5.81
C GLY A 106 -6.86 -13.87 4.34
N ASP A 107 -7.51 -14.60 3.43
CA ASP A 107 -7.48 -14.30 1.99
C ASP A 107 -8.08 -12.91 1.69
N THR A 108 -9.22 -12.60 2.31
CA THR A 108 -9.86 -11.29 2.23
C THR A 108 -8.90 -10.17 2.70
N LEU A 109 -8.21 -10.37 3.82
CA LEU A 109 -7.28 -9.41 4.38
C LEU A 109 -6.05 -9.20 3.48
N VAL A 110 -5.52 -10.27 2.89
CA VAL A 110 -4.42 -10.17 1.92
C VAL A 110 -4.85 -9.37 0.70
N ALA A 111 -6.05 -9.63 0.17
CA ALA A 111 -6.60 -8.87 -0.95
C ALA A 111 -6.76 -7.37 -0.61
N ALA A 112 -7.26 -7.04 0.58
CA ALA A 112 -7.46 -5.67 1.02
C ALA A 112 -6.16 -4.88 1.20
N ILE A 113 -5.12 -5.53 1.74
CA ILE A 113 -3.82 -4.88 2.00
C ILE A 113 -2.90 -4.89 0.78
N GLN A 114 -3.19 -5.70 -0.25
CA GLN A 114 -2.39 -5.77 -1.47
C GLN A 114 -2.23 -4.40 -2.14
N SER A 115 -3.31 -3.61 -2.23
CA SER A 115 -3.28 -2.26 -2.81
C SER A 115 -2.33 -1.36 -2.00
N VAL A 116 -2.46 -1.35 -0.68
CA VAL A 116 -1.62 -0.58 0.23
C VAL A 116 -0.14 -0.99 0.10
N TYR A 117 0.13 -2.29 0.05
CA TYR A 117 1.48 -2.84 -0.10
C TYR A 117 2.11 -2.43 -1.44
N ASN A 118 1.35 -2.49 -2.54
CA ASN A 118 1.83 -2.10 -3.86
C ASN A 118 2.25 -0.62 -3.89
N VAL A 119 1.48 0.26 -3.26
CA VAL A 119 1.79 1.69 -3.17
C VAL A 119 3.04 1.93 -2.34
N LEU A 120 3.14 1.31 -1.18
CA LEU A 120 4.36 1.38 -0.39
C LEU A 120 5.58 0.91 -1.20
N ARG A 121 5.47 -0.19 -1.94
CA ARG A 121 6.58 -0.67 -2.76
C ARG A 121 7.02 0.37 -3.79
N ILE A 122 6.08 1.08 -4.42
CA ILE A 122 6.39 2.17 -5.35
C ILE A 122 7.18 3.27 -4.62
N THR A 123 6.79 3.67 -3.41
CA THR A 123 7.55 4.68 -2.64
C THR A 123 8.99 4.31 -2.32
N TYR A 124 9.30 3.01 -2.26
CA TYR A 124 10.65 2.52 -2.01
C TYR A 124 11.48 2.32 -3.29
N MET A 125 10.90 2.50 -4.48
CA MET A 125 11.62 2.40 -5.74
C MET A 125 12.25 3.74 -6.13
N GLU A 126 13.51 3.72 -6.55
CA GLU A 126 14.18 4.88 -7.17
C GLU A 126 13.39 5.32 -8.42
N GLY A 127 13.06 6.61 -8.51
CA GLY A 127 12.19 7.16 -9.56
C GLY A 127 10.70 7.30 -9.18
N SER A 128 10.34 6.95 -7.94
CA SER A 128 9.04 7.33 -7.35
C SER A 128 8.88 8.85 -7.29
N THR A 129 8.08 9.41 -8.18
CA THR A 129 7.70 10.82 -8.13
C THR A 129 6.68 11.06 -7.00
N LEU A 130 6.87 12.10 -6.20
CA LEU A 130 5.95 12.57 -5.13
C LEU A 130 4.49 12.66 -5.59
N SER A 131 4.31 12.89 -6.88
CA SER A 131 3.04 13.00 -7.57
C SER A 131 2.25 11.69 -7.59
N LEU A 132 2.93 10.53 -7.72
CA LEU A 132 2.31 9.20 -7.75
C LEU A 132 1.55 8.93 -6.45
N LEU A 133 2.09 9.40 -5.34
CA LEU A 133 1.58 9.11 -4.01
C LEU A 133 0.15 9.60 -3.79
N TYR A 134 -0.19 10.77 -4.34
CA TYR A 134 -1.55 11.32 -4.23
C TYR A 134 -2.54 10.42 -4.97
N GLU A 135 -2.31 10.13 -6.26
CA GLU A 135 -3.17 9.24 -7.05
C GLU A 135 -3.37 7.86 -6.40
N TYR A 136 -2.34 7.36 -5.74
CA TYR A 136 -2.38 6.04 -5.14
C TYR A 136 -3.25 5.96 -3.88
N ILE A 137 -3.53 7.06 -3.17
CA ILE A 137 -4.41 7.01 -1.99
C ILE A 137 -5.85 6.73 -2.38
N ASP A 138 -6.37 7.42 -3.39
CA ASP A 138 -7.73 7.26 -3.87
C ASP A 138 -7.91 5.86 -4.45
N ARG A 139 -6.93 5.39 -5.22
CA ARG A 139 -6.93 4.02 -5.75
C ARG A 139 -6.87 2.95 -4.66
N ILE A 140 -6.18 3.19 -3.55
CA ILE A 140 -6.22 2.27 -2.39
C ILE A 140 -7.65 2.21 -1.84
N GLN A 141 -8.27 3.36 -1.60
CA GLN A 141 -9.62 3.43 -1.05
C GLN A 141 -10.63 2.75 -1.97
N GLU A 142 -10.60 3.04 -3.27
CA GLU A 142 -11.43 2.35 -4.26
C GLU A 142 -11.20 0.83 -4.28
N SER A 143 -9.93 0.41 -4.17
CA SER A 143 -9.59 -1.01 -4.16
C SER A 143 -10.17 -1.70 -2.94
N ILE A 144 -10.08 -1.08 -1.75
CA ILE A 144 -10.69 -1.59 -0.51
C ILE A 144 -12.20 -1.72 -0.66
N GLN A 145 -12.87 -0.72 -1.27
CA GLN A 145 -14.31 -0.76 -1.50
C GLN A 145 -14.75 -1.94 -2.38
N LYS A 146 -13.88 -2.36 -3.31
CA LYS A 146 -14.12 -3.49 -4.23
C LYS A 146 -13.80 -4.86 -3.61
N VAL A 147 -13.22 -4.93 -2.40
CA VAL A 147 -12.91 -6.21 -1.74
C VAL A 147 -14.19 -6.90 -1.31
N VAL A 148 -14.43 -8.08 -1.88
CA VAL A 148 -15.50 -8.99 -1.46
C VAL A 148 -15.11 -9.67 -0.14
N GLY A 149 -16.05 -9.79 0.80
CA GLY A 149 -15.83 -10.45 2.10
C GLY A 149 -15.49 -9.50 3.26
N LEU A 150 -15.23 -8.22 2.98
CA LEU A 150 -15.25 -7.17 4.00
C LEU A 150 -16.65 -6.60 4.15
N SER A 151 -17.10 -6.47 5.40
CA SER A 151 -18.27 -5.68 5.77
C SER A 151 -18.03 -4.19 5.56
N ASP A 152 -19.10 -3.40 5.50
CA ASP A 152 -18.99 -1.95 5.34
C ASP A 152 -18.22 -1.30 6.50
N ILE A 153 -18.37 -1.83 7.73
CA ILE A 153 -17.61 -1.36 8.90
C ILE A 153 -16.12 -1.67 8.75
N GLU A 154 -15.75 -2.86 8.28
CA GLU A 154 -14.35 -3.23 8.04
C GLU A 154 -13.72 -2.36 6.93
N LYS A 155 -14.47 -2.09 5.85
CA LYS A 155 -14.03 -1.20 4.77
C LYS A 155 -13.81 0.22 5.27
N THR A 156 -14.79 0.79 5.97
CA THR A 156 -14.71 2.15 6.52
C THR A 156 -13.55 2.28 7.49
N THR A 157 -13.45 1.38 8.48
CA THR A 157 -12.35 1.44 9.47
C THR A 157 -10.97 1.28 8.86
N LEU A 158 -10.83 0.47 7.79
CA LEU A 158 -9.57 0.35 7.06
C LEU A 158 -9.26 1.60 6.23
N CYS A 159 -10.24 2.14 5.50
CA CYS A 159 -10.10 3.39 4.76
C CYS A 159 -9.73 4.56 5.68
N ASP A 160 -10.35 4.67 6.85
CA ASP A 160 -10.04 5.69 7.85
C ASP A 160 -8.61 5.54 8.38
N ALA A 161 -8.16 4.32 8.66
CA ALA A 161 -6.79 4.07 9.12
C ALA A 161 -5.75 4.41 8.04
N VAL A 162 -6.05 4.08 6.77
CA VAL A 162 -5.24 4.47 5.62
C VAL A 162 -5.22 5.98 5.44
N ARG A 163 -6.38 6.65 5.51
CA ARG A 163 -6.51 8.10 5.36
C ARG A 163 -5.79 8.85 6.46
N LYS A 164 -5.93 8.43 7.72
CA LYS A 164 -5.19 9.02 8.84
C LYS A 164 -3.68 8.95 8.65
N ARG A 165 -3.18 7.85 8.07
CA ARG A 165 -1.76 7.70 7.74
C ARG A 165 -1.34 8.60 6.60
N TRP A 166 -2.18 8.71 5.58
CA TRP A 166 -2.01 9.68 4.51
C TRP A 166 -1.92 11.09 5.08
N ASP A 167 -2.88 11.56 5.86
CA ASP A 167 -2.91 12.93 6.39
C ASP A 167 -1.65 13.27 7.22
N TRP A 168 -1.07 12.28 7.93
CA TRP A 168 0.17 12.47 8.68
C TRP A 168 1.41 12.64 7.78
N PHE A 169 1.47 11.85 6.71
CA PHE A 169 2.58 11.86 5.75
C PHE A 169 2.44 12.98 4.71
N HIS A 170 1.20 13.29 4.33
CA HIS A 170 0.83 14.24 3.32
C HIS A 170 1.37 15.63 3.66
N LYS A 171 1.75 16.33 2.61
CA LYS A 171 2.32 17.66 2.60
C LYS A 171 1.86 18.31 1.31
N PRO A 172 1.67 19.65 1.30
CA PRO A 172 1.26 20.38 0.11
C PRO A 172 2.07 20.03 -1.16
N ILE A 173 3.37 19.77 -1.02
CA ILE A 173 4.25 19.37 -2.12
C ILE A 173 3.79 18.08 -2.84
N HIS A 174 3.16 17.12 -2.14
CA HIS A 174 2.63 15.91 -2.77
C HIS A 174 1.45 16.22 -3.69
N ALA A 175 0.54 17.08 -3.24
CA ALA A 175 -0.58 17.56 -4.05
C ALA A 175 -0.09 18.40 -5.23
N VAL A 176 0.86 19.32 -5.02
CA VAL A 176 1.45 20.13 -6.09
C VAL A 176 2.13 19.26 -7.15
N ALA A 177 2.92 18.27 -6.73
CA ALA A 177 3.54 17.33 -7.65
C ALA A 177 2.49 16.57 -8.48
N HIS A 178 1.36 16.17 -7.87
CA HIS A 178 0.24 15.52 -8.56
C HIS A 178 -0.48 16.45 -9.54
N ILE A 179 -0.78 17.69 -9.14
CA ILE A 179 -1.38 18.74 -9.98
C ILE A 179 -0.52 18.99 -11.21
N LEU A 180 0.80 19.05 -11.04
CA LEU A 180 1.76 19.34 -12.12
C LEU A 180 2.19 18.09 -12.89
N HIS A 181 1.60 16.93 -12.63
CA HIS A 181 1.97 15.71 -13.33
C HIS A 181 1.33 15.65 -14.73
N PRO A 182 2.10 15.56 -15.83
CA PRO A 182 1.54 15.62 -17.19
C PRO A 182 0.49 14.54 -17.47
N LEU A 183 0.66 13.33 -16.91
CA LEU A 183 -0.26 12.20 -17.11
C LEU A 183 -1.59 12.33 -16.36
N TRP A 184 -1.63 13.01 -15.21
CA TRP A 184 -2.83 13.05 -14.36
C TRP A 184 -3.57 14.38 -14.43
N ARG A 185 -3.07 15.30 -15.25
CA ARG A 185 -3.75 16.54 -15.59
C ARG A 185 -5.20 16.24 -15.98
N SER A 186 -6.11 16.68 -15.12
CA SER A 186 -7.54 16.39 -15.22
C SER A 186 -8.35 17.61 -14.75
N GLU A 187 -9.48 17.87 -15.41
CA GLU A 187 -10.43 18.91 -14.99
C GLU A 187 -10.96 18.67 -13.56
N GLN A 188 -11.01 17.42 -13.11
CA GLN A 188 -11.48 17.06 -11.77
C GLN A 188 -10.51 17.51 -10.66
N GLN A 189 -9.22 17.66 -10.96
CA GLN A 189 -8.22 18.11 -9.98
C GLN A 189 -8.51 19.54 -9.48
N PHE A 190 -9.14 20.37 -10.31
CA PHE A 190 -9.47 21.77 -9.98
C PHE A 190 -10.78 21.92 -9.19
N THR A 191 -11.59 20.86 -9.13
CA THR A 191 -12.79 20.82 -8.29
C THR A 191 -12.50 20.20 -6.91
N ASP A 192 -11.32 19.62 -6.74
CA ASP A 192 -10.87 19.06 -5.46
C ASP A 192 -10.35 20.18 -4.54
N ILE A 193 -11.10 20.40 -3.46
CA ILE A 193 -10.80 21.42 -2.45
C ILE A 193 -9.49 21.10 -1.70
N GLU A 194 -9.13 19.83 -1.53
CA GLU A 194 -7.87 19.42 -0.89
C GLU A 194 -6.68 19.80 -1.76
N LEU A 195 -6.77 19.54 -3.07
CA LEU A 195 -5.73 19.91 -4.03
C LEU A 195 -5.58 21.43 -4.12
N GLU A 196 -6.69 22.18 -4.17
CA GLU A 196 -6.62 23.63 -4.29
C GLU A 196 -6.04 24.29 -3.03
N ASN A 197 -6.46 23.86 -1.84
CA ASN A 197 -5.89 24.36 -0.60
C ASN A 197 -4.39 24.05 -0.49
N SER A 198 -3.98 22.85 -0.92
CA SER A 198 -2.58 22.44 -0.93
C SER A 198 -1.75 23.22 -1.94
N TRP A 199 -2.31 23.50 -3.12
CA TRP A 199 -1.68 24.38 -4.11
C TRP A 199 -1.42 25.76 -3.52
N ILE A 200 -2.45 26.40 -2.96
CA ILE A 200 -2.36 27.73 -2.35
C ILE A 200 -1.33 27.77 -1.20
N ASP A 201 -1.40 26.82 -0.26
CA ASP A 201 -0.45 26.76 0.87
C ASP A 201 1.00 26.59 0.39
N TYR A 202 1.22 25.77 -0.64
CA TYR A 202 2.56 25.58 -1.20
C TYR A 202 3.09 26.84 -1.89
N ILE A 203 2.33 27.41 -2.85
CA ILE A 203 2.81 28.54 -3.65
C ILE A 203 3.03 29.78 -2.79
N MET A 204 2.21 29.99 -1.74
CA MET A 204 2.38 31.09 -0.80
C MET A 204 3.70 30.99 -0.04
N ARG A 205 4.09 29.79 0.38
CA ARG A 205 5.37 29.56 1.06
C ARG A 205 6.55 29.65 0.10
N TRP A 206 6.40 29.09 -1.11
CA TRP A 206 7.43 29.08 -2.13
C TRP A 206 7.76 30.49 -2.64
N SER A 207 6.74 31.33 -2.88
CA SER A 207 6.92 32.71 -3.36
C SER A 207 7.24 33.71 -2.26
N GLY A 208 7.19 33.31 -0.98
CA GLY A 208 7.27 34.24 0.15
C GLY A 208 6.08 35.22 0.23
N GLY A 209 4.96 34.89 -0.42
CA GLY A 209 3.78 35.75 -0.49
C GLY A 209 3.86 36.87 -1.53
N ASP A 210 4.81 36.83 -2.46
CA ASP A 210 4.92 37.82 -3.53
C ASP A 210 3.73 37.73 -4.51
N VAL A 211 2.89 38.76 -4.53
CA VAL A 211 1.67 38.82 -5.33
C VAL A 211 1.96 38.77 -6.83
N ALA A 212 3.07 39.33 -7.31
CA ALA A 212 3.43 39.29 -8.72
C ALA A 212 3.77 37.85 -9.15
N ILE A 213 4.55 37.14 -8.33
CA ILE A 213 4.89 35.72 -8.57
C ILE A 213 3.63 34.86 -8.52
N LEU A 214 2.73 35.08 -7.56
CA LEU A 214 1.47 34.35 -7.44
C LEU A 214 0.57 34.54 -8.67
N SER A 215 0.47 35.76 -9.19
CA SER A 215 -0.30 36.06 -10.40
C SER A 215 0.27 35.38 -11.65
N GLU A 216 1.60 35.35 -11.78
CA GLU A 216 2.26 34.67 -12.91
C GLU A 216 2.11 33.15 -12.80
N LEU A 217 2.25 32.58 -11.59
CA LEU A 217 2.03 31.15 -11.34
C LEU A 217 0.62 30.71 -11.74
N GLU A 218 -0.41 31.50 -11.43
CA GLU A 218 -1.78 31.19 -11.84
C GLU A 218 -1.92 31.22 -13.37
N THR A 219 -1.26 32.16 -14.03
CA THR A 219 -1.22 32.24 -15.50
C THR A 219 -0.54 31.01 -16.10
N GLU A 220 0.61 30.61 -15.57
CA GLU A 220 1.30 29.39 -16.03
C GLU A 220 0.50 28.12 -15.74
N ARG A 221 -0.19 28.03 -14.59
CA ARG A 221 -1.07 26.90 -14.23
C ARG A 221 -2.20 26.75 -15.24
N LEU A 222 -2.80 27.86 -15.68
CA LEU A 222 -3.80 27.88 -16.74
C LEU A 222 -3.22 27.44 -18.09
N GLN A 223 -2.02 27.89 -18.45
CA GLN A 223 -1.35 27.44 -19.69
C GLN A 223 -1.11 25.93 -19.69
N PHE A 224 -0.64 25.38 -18.57
CA PHE A 224 -0.45 23.94 -18.41
C PHE A 224 -1.75 23.17 -18.53
N ARG A 225 -2.81 23.62 -17.85
CA ARG A 225 -4.15 23.02 -17.93
C ARG A 225 -4.67 22.98 -19.36
N SER A 226 -4.67 24.13 -20.02
CA SER A 226 -5.21 24.32 -21.37
C SER A 226 -4.33 23.71 -22.46
N MET A 227 -3.18 23.12 -22.11
CA MET A 227 -2.22 22.56 -23.04
C MET A 227 -1.81 23.59 -24.09
N GLU A 228 -1.47 24.79 -23.64
CA GLU A 228 -1.07 25.87 -24.52
C GLU A 228 0.38 25.71 -24.98
N ARG A 229 0.71 26.34 -26.12
CA ARG A 229 2.08 26.48 -26.62
C ARG A 229 2.80 25.12 -26.74
N TYR A 230 3.98 24.99 -26.14
CA TYR A 230 4.83 23.80 -26.23
C TYR A 230 4.24 22.59 -25.50
N LEU A 231 3.45 22.82 -24.46
CA LEU A 231 2.80 21.78 -23.65
C LEU A 231 1.78 20.99 -24.49
N GLY A 232 1.07 21.68 -25.39
CA GLY A 232 0.04 21.09 -26.25
C GLY A 232 0.50 20.36 -27.50
N GLN A 233 1.80 20.38 -27.81
CA GLN A 233 2.30 19.79 -29.05
C GLN A 233 2.01 18.28 -29.11
N PRO A 234 1.73 17.71 -30.29
CA PRO A 234 1.45 16.28 -30.41
C PRO A 234 2.54 15.38 -29.79
N ILE A 235 3.82 15.79 -29.92
CA ILE A 235 4.94 15.07 -29.32
C ILE A 235 4.96 15.16 -27.79
N ALA A 236 4.58 16.31 -27.22
CA ALA A 236 4.52 16.48 -25.77
C ALA A 236 3.45 15.55 -25.18
N ARG A 237 2.26 15.51 -25.78
CA ARG A 237 1.16 14.61 -25.40
C ARG A 237 1.54 13.13 -25.49
N LEU A 238 2.17 12.72 -26.61
CA LEU A 238 2.63 11.34 -26.78
C LEU A 238 3.63 10.91 -25.69
N ARG A 239 4.41 11.85 -25.16
CA ARG A 239 5.49 11.60 -24.21
C ARG A 239 5.05 11.65 -22.75
N GLU A 240 3.84 12.12 -22.42
CA GLU A 240 3.33 12.26 -21.04
C GLU A 240 3.43 10.95 -20.22
N ASN A 241 3.36 9.79 -20.87
CA ASN A 241 3.50 8.47 -20.24
C ASN A 241 4.74 7.67 -20.66
N GLN A 242 5.63 8.24 -21.49
CA GLN A 242 6.81 7.54 -22.03
C GLN A 242 8.13 7.97 -21.39
N ILE A 243 8.15 9.14 -20.75
CA ILE A 243 9.34 9.69 -20.10
C ILE A 243 9.00 10.12 -18.68
N ALA A 244 10.02 10.26 -17.84
CA ALA A 244 9.85 10.79 -16.49
C ALA A 244 9.29 12.22 -16.55
N SER A 245 8.43 12.56 -15.60
CA SER A 245 7.71 13.84 -15.57
C SER A 245 8.66 15.03 -15.46
N VAL A 246 9.77 14.88 -14.75
CA VAL A 246 10.84 15.90 -14.68
C VAL A 246 11.40 16.17 -16.07
N THR A 247 11.76 15.11 -16.81
CA THR A 247 12.25 15.21 -18.20
C THR A 247 11.21 15.78 -19.16
N TRP A 248 9.92 15.56 -18.88
CA TRP A 248 8.84 16.17 -19.65
C TRP A 248 8.81 17.69 -19.45
N TRP A 249 8.87 18.15 -18.19
CA TRP A 249 8.92 19.57 -17.85
C TRP A 249 10.16 20.27 -18.41
N GLU A 250 11.34 19.65 -18.34
CA GLU A 250 12.58 20.18 -18.93
C GLU A 250 12.46 20.41 -20.45
N LYS A 251 11.71 19.56 -21.16
CA LYS A 251 11.58 19.62 -22.62
C LYS A 251 10.48 20.55 -23.10
N TYR A 252 9.35 20.57 -22.41
CA TYR A 252 8.11 21.19 -22.91
C TYR A 252 7.65 22.37 -22.05
N GLY A 253 8.17 22.52 -20.83
CA GLY A 253 7.82 23.57 -19.86
C GLY A 253 8.45 24.93 -20.12
N VAL A 254 9.14 25.15 -21.24
CA VAL A 254 9.88 26.39 -21.53
C VAL A 254 9.00 27.65 -21.48
N SER A 255 7.70 27.54 -21.75
CA SER A 255 6.75 28.65 -21.67
C SER A 255 6.17 28.90 -20.28
N THR A 256 6.52 28.08 -19.31
CA THR A 256 6.04 28.09 -17.92
C THR A 256 7.23 27.91 -16.96
N PRO A 257 8.19 28.85 -16.93
CA PRO A 257 9.42 28.72 -16.16
C PRO A 257 9.21 28.61 -14.65
N LEU A 258 8.17 29.23 -14.07
CA LEU A 258 7.89 29.13 -12.64
C LEU A 258 7.42 27.72 -12.28
N LEU A 259 6.52 27.12 -13.06
CA LEU A 259 6.09 25.74 -12.85
C LEU A 259 7.25 24.74 -13.00
N VAL A 260 8.13 24.96 -13.99
CA VAL A 260 9.36 24.14 -14.13
C VAL A 260 10.19 24.26 -12.85
N SER A 261 10.42 25.47 -12.34
CA SER A 261 11.21 25.67 -11.13
C SER A 261 10.60 25.03 -9.89
N ILE A 262 9.26 24.98 -9.77
CA ILE A 262 8.58 24.27 -8.67
C ILE A 262 8.75 22.76 -8.81
N PHE A 263 8.67 22.22 -10.03
CA PHE A 263 8.64 20.78 -10.27
C PHE A 263 10.03 20.12 -10.21
N THR A 264 11.11 20.87 -10.46
CA THR A 264 12.48 20.35 -10.51
C THR A 264 13.29 20.55 -9.23
N ILE A 265 12.66 20.99 -8.13
CA ILE A 265 13.27 21.07 -6.78
C ILE A 265 13.36 19.66 -6.16
#